data_AF-A0A651FZ94-F1
#
_entry.id   AF-A0A651FZ94-F1
#
_cell.length_a   1.000
_cell.length_b   1.000
_cell.length_c   1.000
_cell.angle_alpha   90.00
_cell.angle_beta   90.00
_cell.angle_gamma   90.00
#
_symmetry.space_group_name_H-M   'P 1'
#
loop_
_entity.id
_entity.type
_entity.pdbx_description
1 polymer ?
#
loop_
_entity_poly.entity_id
_entity_poly.type
_entity_poly.pdbx_seq_one_letter_code
_entity_poly.pdbx_strand_id
1 'polypeptide(L)'
;MTTGRWILLQRYAPQVVMAMVLAVGLAGVVAFYVALRPCVVEHQPGARLSYVLRSELQSVSHGDEGEGLLPQSRFTHYRIHLYMLGLDGEAALLVEYDGPRRPSLYQVMVSRDGRVRLHDGTRLHDYGPTVGYFDFNLLTLPPGLDQYWHAALRYAYPPPEHGSLTAHVQRTQNGARPRFRWQYPAIEWIDRHPEMPSEQRYVQMRDLDVRYRFDTRSGVWSDARIRFIAGVEVDNDPGYRHERVELQLDLLDVRSGNEQQRHRLQAQVRALQAVEAMLVQGDRQGVMQRLRELRGIAQGDPFLDALLHHWYEDVTASPQAQSHAVQVATVRSRGAAEDIRWSLIADGYPAYISQQSERMVVFAGPFKERDAQVLSDMQRLFPRNRPFWQSTPSR
;
A
#
# COMPACT_ATOMS: atom_id res chain seq x y z
N MET A 1 73.76 23.27 -11.48
CA MET A 1 73.02 22.47 -10.47
C MET A 1 71.62 22.00 -10.91
N THR A 2 71.25 22.12 -12.20
CA THR A 2 69.91 21.78 -12.70
C THR A 2 69.81 20.36 -13.32
N THR A 3 70.92 19.69 -13.59
CA THR A 3 70.96 18.36 -14.25
C THR A 3 70.61 17.18 -13.34
N GLY A 4 70.84 17.28 -12.02
CA GLY A 4 70.57 16.18 -11.08
C GLY A 4 69.08 15.92 -10.82
N ARG A 5 68.21 16.93 -10.98
CA ARG A 5 66.76 16.80 -10.75
C ARG A 5 66.04 16.00 -11.82
N TRP A 6 66.53 16.03 -13.07
CA TRP A 6 65.91 15.32 -14.19
C TRP A 6 66.11 13.80 -14.14
N ILE A 7 67.26 13.34 -13.60
CA ILE A 7 67.58 11.91 -13.49
C ILE A 7 66.71 11.22 -12.42
N LEU A 8 66.38 11.91 -11.33
CA LEU A 8 65.49 11.38 -10.30
C LEU A 8 64.04 11.25 -10.80
N LEU A 9 63.55 12.22 -11.58
CA LEU A 9 62.21 12.18 -12.18
C LEU A 9 62.04 11.00 -13.15
N GLN A 10 63.05 10.69 -13.98
CA GLN A 10 63.02 9.52 -14.86
C GLN A 10 63.02 8.18 -14.12
N ARG A 11 63.69 8.12 -12.95
CA ARG A 11 63.80 6.88 -12.17
C ARG A 11 62.49 6.49 -11.47
N TYR A 12 61.69 7.47 -11.05
CA TYR A 12 60.41 7.23 -10.35
C TYR A 12 59.18 7.29 -11.26
N ALA A 13 59.28 7.87 -12.46
CA ALA A 13 58.20 7.92 -13.44
C ALA A 13 57.46 6.58 -13.65
N PRO A 14 58.12 5.43 -13.88
CA PRO A 14 57.41 4.16 -14.09
C PRO A 14 56.64 3.68 -12.86
N GLN A 15 57.17 3.92 -11.64
CA GLN A 15 56.50 3.54 -10.40
C GLN A 15 55.26 4.39 -10.15
N VAL A 16 55.33 5.69 -10.44
CA VAL A 16 54.21 6.62 -10.34
C VAL A 16 53.11 6.29 -11.35
N VAL A 17 53.48 5.97 -12.60
CA VAL A 17 52.52 5.53 -13.62
C VAL A 17 51.86 4.21 -13.21
N MET A 18 52.64 3.23 -12.75
CA MET A 18 52.09 1.94 -12.28
C MET A 18 51.14 2.12 -11.09
N ALA A 19 51.51 2.97 -10.12
CA ALA A 19 50.65 3.30 -8.98
C ALA A 19 49.34 3.98 -9.42
N MET A 20 49.39 4.91 -10.39
CA MET A 20 48.19 5.52 -10.95
C MET A 20 47.32 4.51 -11.70
N VAL A 21 47.90 3.65 -12.53
CA VAL A 21 47.17 2.60 -13.24
C VAL A 21 46.49 1.64 -12.26
N LEU A 22 47.19 1.23 -11.19
CA LEU A 22 46.62 0.39 -10.14
C LEU A 22 45.50 1.11 -9.38
N ALA A 23 45.67 2.38 -9.04
CA ALA A 23 44.64 3.17 -8.36
C ALA A 23 43.37 3.32 -9.22
N VAL A 24 43.53 3.61 -10.51
CA VAL A 24 42.41 3.69 -11.47
C VAL A 24 41.76 2.32 -11.67
N GLY A 25 42.55 1.26 -11.80
CA GLY A 25 42.06 -0.11 -11.90
C GLY A 25 41.25 -0.53 -10.67
N LEU A 26 41.76 -0.25 -9.47
CA LEU A 26 41.07 -0.53 -8.21
C LEU A 26 39.78 0.29 -8.08
N ALA A 27 39.82 1.58 -8.42
CA ALA A 27 38.62 2.42 -8.43
C ALA A 27 37.56 1.91 -9.40
N GLY A 28 37.98 1.45 -10.60
CA GLY A 28 37.10 0.82 -11.59
C GLY A 28 36.44 -0.46 -11.07
N VAL A 29 37.22 -1.35 -10.42
CA VAL A 29 36.71 -2.58 -9.81
C VAL A 29 35.72 -2.26 -8.69
N VAL A 30 36.04 -1.32 -7.79
CA VAL A 30 35.13 -0.91 -6.70
C VAL A 30 33.83 -0.32 -7.27
N ALA A 31 33.93 0.56 -8.28
CA ALA A 31 32.76 1.13 -8.94
C ALA A 31 31.88 0.05 -9.60
N PHE A 32 32.50 -0.94 -10.24
CA PHE A 32 31.80 -2.08 -10.84
C PHE A 32 31.09 -2.94 -9.79
N TYR A 33 31.76 -3.25 -8.67
CA TYR A 33 31.14 -3.98 -7.55
C TYR A 33 29.97 -3.22 -6.93
N VAL A 34 30.07 -1.89 -6.79
CA VAL A 34 28.96 -1.06 -6.30
C VAL A 34 27.80 -1.03 -7.30
N ALA A 35 28.09 -0.97 -8.60
CA ALA A 35 27.08 -1.02 -9.65
C ALA A 35 26.33 -2.37 -9.70
N LEU A 36 27.02 -3.44 -9.33
CA LEU A 36 26.51 -4.81 -9.24
C LEU A 36 26.17 -5.22 -7.80
N ARG A 37 25.74 -4.28 -6.94
CA ARG A 37 25.20 -4.70 -5.64
C ARG A 37 23.85 -5.40 -5.83
N PRO A 38 23.62 -6.52 -5.13
CA PRO A 38 22.30 -7.13 -5.09
C PRO A 38 21.32 -6.15 -4.46
N CYS A 39 20.14 -6.01 -5.06
CA CYS A 39 19.08 -5.17 -4.54
C CYS A 39 18.21 -6.04 -3.64
N VAL A 40 18.41 -5.91 -2.34
CA VAL A 40 17.70 -6.71 -1.32
C VAL A 40 17.14 -5.78 -0.27
N VAL A 41 15.87 -5.95 0.07
CA VAL A 41 15.27 -5.22 1.19
C VAL A 41 15.96 -5.61 2.48
N GLU A 42 16.42 -4.60 3.23
CA GLU A 42 17.08 -4.84 4.51
C GLU A 42 16.04 -4.95 5.62
N HIS A 43 15.93 -6.14 6.22
CA HIS A 43 15.05 -6.35 7.38
C HIS A 43 15.82 -6.03 8.65
N GLN A 44 15.90 -4.75 9.00
CA GLN A 44 16.39 -4.32 10.31
C GLN A 44 15.24 -4.40 11.33
N PRO A 45 15.23 -5.36 12.26
CA PRO A 45 14.13 -5.48 13.21
C PRO A 45 14.03 -4.25 14.10
N GLY A 46 12.81 -3.80 14.36
CA GLY A 46 12.51 -2.55 15.06
C GLY A 46 12.61 -1.30 14.17
N ALA A 47 13.07 -1.42 12.92
CA ALA A 47 13.10 -0.27 12.02
C ALA A 47 11.68 0.16 11.60
N ARG A 48 11.52 1.47 11.40
CA ARG A 48 10.31 2.09 10.89
C ARG A 48 10.63 2.85 9.60
N LEU A 49 9.98 2.46 8.52
CA LEU A 49 10.02 3.17 7.24
C LEU A 49 8.74 3.99 7.11
N SER A 50 8.86 5.30 6.88
CA SER A 50 7.70 6.19 6.74
C SER A 50 7.67 6.76 5.34
N TYR A 51 6.52 6.67 4.70
CA TYR A 51 6.29 7.14 3.34
C TYR A 51 5.08 8.07 3.30
N VAL A 52 5.05 8.94 2.30
CA VAL A 52 3.83 9.60 1.84
C VAL A 52 3.48 9.06 0.48
N LEU A 53 2.22 8.68 0.32
CA LEU A 53 1.62 8.32 -0.95
C LEU A 53 0.63 9.41 -1.34
N ARG A 54 0.82 9.98 -2.52
CA ARG A 54 -0.11 10.90 -3.17
C ARG A 54 -0.79 10.17 -4.30
N SER A 55 -2.10 10.24 -4.36
CA SER A 55 -2.93 9.66 -5.40
C SER A 55 -3.71 10.78 -6.09
N GLU A 56 -3.58 10.87 -7.40
CA GLU A 56 -4.39 11.74 -8.25
C GLU A 56 -5.24 10.87 -9.17
N LEU A 57 -6.55 11.12 -9.17
CA LEU A 57 -7.51 10.48 -10.06
C LEU A 57 -8.16 11.55 -10.93
N GLN A 58 -8.03 11.38 -12.24
CA GLN A 58 -8.58 12.29 -13.22
C GLN A 58 -9.53 11.52 -14.14
N SER A 59 -10.81 11.89 -14.15
CA SER A 59 -11.77 11.30 -15.08
C SER A 59 -11.41 11.66 -16.53
N VAL A 60 -11.44 10.66 -17.40
CA VAL A 60 -11.17 10.79 -18.84
C VAL A 60 -12.50 10.64 -19.57
N SER A 61 -13.09 11.75 -20.01
CA SER A 61 -14.30 11.72 -20.83
C SER A 61 -13.95 11.20 -22.23
N HIS A 62 -14.53 10.07 -22.63
CA HIS A 62 -14.45 9.59 -24.00
C HIS A 62 -15.58 10.23 -24.82
N GLY A 63 -15.23 11.27 -25.58
CA GLY A 63 -16.12 11.88 -26.55
C GLY A 63 -17.19 12.79 -25.95
N ASP A 64 -16.84 14.06 -25.76
CA ASP A 64 -17.77 15.13 -26.12
C ASP A 64 -16.94 16.36 -26.47
N GLU A 65 -17.04 16.81 -27.72
CA GLU A 65 -16.54 18.12 -28.18
C GLU A 65 -17.39 19.28 -27.63
N GLY A 66 -18.16 19.03 -26.56
CA GLY A 66 -18.96 19.98 -25.82
C GLY A 66 -18.11 20.74 -24.79
N GLU A 67 -17.92 22.02 -25.05
CA GLU A 67 -17.37 23.09 -24.21
C GLU A 67 -17.22 22.79 -22.70
N GLY A 68 -15.96 22.78 -22.24
CA GLY A 68 -15.57 23.61 -21.09
C GLY A 68 -15.50 22.98 -19.70
N LEU A 69 -15.91 21.73 -19.49
CA LEU A 69 -15.72 21.09 -18.18
C LEU A 69 -14.28 20.58 -18.04
N LEU A 70 -13.45 21.36 -17.35
CA LEU A 70 -12.10 20.94 -16.96
C LEU A 70 -12.18 19.61 -16.20
N PRO A 71 -11.32 18.63 -16.53
CA PRO A 71 -11.31 17.35 -15.83
C PRO A 71 -11.05 17.59 -14.34
N GLN A 72 -11.97 17.14 -13.50
CA GLN A 72 -11.84 17.27 -12.04
C GLN A 72 -10.85 16.22 -11.54
N SER A 73 -9.67 16.68 -11.10
CA SER A 73 -8.71 15.83 -10.40
C SER A 73 -9.12 15.68 -8.93
N ARG A 74 -9.20 14.44 -8.46
CA ARG A 74 -9.37 14.10 -7.05
C ARG A 74 -8.02 13.72 -6.47
N PHE A 75 -7.62 14.42 -5.40
CA PHE A 75 -6.35 14.18 -4.72
C PHE A 75 -6.56 13.53 -3.38
N THR A 76 -5.75 12.51 -3.11
CA THR A 76 -5.75 11.79 -1.86
C THR A 76 -4.33 11.65 -1.34
N HIS A 77 -4.15 11.89 -0.04
CA HIS A 77 -2.87 11.76 0.64
C HIS A 77 -2.96 10.68 1.70
N TYR A 78 -1.97 9.79 1.69
CA TYR A 78 -1.81 8.75 2.68
C TYR A 78 -0.43 8.84 3.31
N ARG A 79 -0.35 8.52 4.60
CA ARG A 79 0.92 8.22 5.26
C ARG A 79 1.01 6.74 5.50
N ILE A 80 2.11 6.14 5.06
CA ILE A 80 2.32 4.71 5.14
C ILE A 80 3.53 4.45 6.03
N HIS A 81 3.33 3.70 7.11
CA HIS A 81 4.38 3.29 8.01
C HIS A 81 4.57 1.78 7.95
N LEU A 82 5.77 1.35 7.60
CA LEU A 82 6.16 -0.06 7.62
C LEU A 82 7.09 -0.30 8.81
N TYR A 83 6.61 -1.07 9.78
CA TYR A 83 7.33 -1.43 10.99
C TYR A 83 7.89 -2.85 10.85
N MET A 84 9.20 -2.99 10.84
CA MET A 84 9.87 -4.29 10.77
C MET A 84 9.82 -4.95 12.15
N LEU A 85 9.05 -6.02 12.31
CA LEU A 85 8.83 -6.69 13.59
C LEU A 85 9.83 -7.82 13.83
N GLY A 86 10.28 -8.50 12.77
CA GLY A 86 11.13 -9.69 12.85
C GLY A 86 12.29 -9.70 11.85
N LEU A 87 13.17 -10.70 12.01
CA LEU A 87 14.31 -10.94 11.10
C LEU A 87 13.87 -11.58 9.77
N ASP A 88 12.74 -12.27 9.77
CA ASP A 88 12.23 -13.02 8.62
C ASP A 88 11.34 -12.18 7.69
N GLY A 89 11.34 -10.85 7.87
CA GLY A 89 10.51 -9.94 7.09
C GLY A 89 9.11 -9.73 7.66
N GLU A 90 8.79 -10.30 8.82
CA GLU A 90 7.54 -10.01 9.52
C GLU A 90 7.47 -8.50 9.81
N ALA A 91 6.39 -7.87 9.38
CA ALA A 91 6.19 -6.44 9.52
C ALA A 91 4.72 -6.09 9.77
N ALA A 92 4.49 -4.86 10.21
CA ALA A 92 3.17 -4.25 10.23
C ALA A 92 3.16 -3.06 9.28
N LEU A 93 2.14 -3.00 8.42
CA LEU A 93 1.88 -1.89 7.53
C LEU A 93 0.71 -1.09 8.10
N LEU A 94 0.96 0.16 8.43
CA LEU A 94 -0.07 1.07 8.91
C LEU A 94 -0.27 2.20 7.90
N VAL A 95 -1.53 2.46 7.60
CA VAL A 95 -1.95 3.40 6.58
C VAL A 95 -2.85 4.45 7.22
N GLU A 96 -2.39 5.69 7.25
CA GLU A 96 -3.18 6.85 7.62
C GLU A 96 -3.70 7.55 6.37
N TYR A 97 -4.83 8.23 6.55
CA TYR A 97 -5.51 8.96 5.50
C TYR A 97 -5.72 10.41 5.95
N ASP A 98 -5.43 11.38 5.09
CA ASP A 98 -5.76 12.78 5.34
C ASP A 98 -7.28 12.99 5.16
N GLY A 99 -8.05 12.66 6.19
CA GLY A 99 -9.49 12.89 6.27
C GLY A 99 -10.17 12.09 7.39
N PRO A 100 -11.50 11.98 7.41
CA PRO A 100 -12.24 11.43 8.57
C PRO A 100 -12.12 9.89 8.71
N ARG A 101 -11.25 9.25 7.93
CA ARG A 101 -11.12 7.80 7.85
C ARG A 101 -10.21 7.29 8.98
N ARG A 102 -10.56 6.12 9.50
CA ARG A 102 -9.73 5.42 10.48
C ARG A 102 -8.42 4.95 9.83
N PRO A 103 -7.28 5.06 10.52
CA PRO A 103 -6.06 4.39 10.10
C PRO A 103 -6.29 2.87 10.01
N SER A 104 -5.67 2.22 9.02
CA SER A 104 -5.78 0.78 8.79
C SER A 104 -4.45 0.09 9.10
N LEU A 105 -4.49 -0.96 9.92
CA LEU A 105 -3.32 -1.76 10.27
C LEU A 105 -3.38 -3.13 9.60
N TYR A 106 -2.32 -3.51 8.90
CA TYR A 106 -2.17 -4.81 8.26
C TYR A 106 -0.92 -5.50 8.79
N GLN A 107 -1.02 -6.79 9.08
CA GLN A 107 0.19 -7.61 9.25
C GLN A 107 0.63 -8.09 7.88
N VAL A 108 1.92 -7.95 7.61
CA VAL A 108 2.50 -8.26 6.31
C VAL A 108 3.82 -9.00 6.45
N MET A 109 4.22 -9.68 5.38
CA MET A 109 5.54 -10.27 5.21
C MET A 109 6.26 -9.55 4.09
N VAL A 110 7.36 -8.88 4.43
CA VAL A 110 8.23 -8.20 3.48
C VAL A 110 9.33 -9.17 3.08
N SER A 111 9.31 -9.60 1.83
CA SER A 111 10.34 -10.48 1.29
C SER A 111 11.56 -9.68 0.83
N ARG A 112 12.71 -10.36 0.73
CA ARG A 112 13.98 -9.77 0.31
C ARG A 112 13.95 -9.21 -1.12
N ASP A 113 13.09 -9.78 -1.97
CA ASP A 113 12.81 -9.30 -3.32
C ASP A 113 11.87 -8.08 -3.35
N GLY A 114 11.51 -7.54 -2.19
CA GLY A 114 10.66 -6.36 -2.09
C GLY A 114 9.17 -6.62 -2.11
N ARG A 115 8.71 -7.87 -2.26
CA ARG A 115 7.28 -8.16 -2.16
C ARG A 115 6.77 -7.95 -0.74
N VAL A 116 5.60 -7.35 -0.61
CA VAL A 116 4.88 -7.20 0.66
C VAL A 116 3.59 -7.99 0.54
N ARG A 117 3.48 -9.04 1.35
CA ARG A 117 2.37 -9.99 1.30
C ARG A 117 1.51 -9.87 2.55
N LEU A 118 0.19 -9.81 2.39
CA LEU A 118 -0.74 -9.76 3.51
C LEU A 118 -0.66 -11.07 4.31
N HIS A 119 -0.66 -10.95 5.64
CA HIS A 119 -0.69 -12.06 6.57
C HIS A 119 -1.90 -11.92 7.50
N ASP A 120 -2.85 -12.86 7.44
CA ASP A 120 -4.09 -12.80 8.23
C ASP A 120 -3.98 -13.44 9.62
N GLY A 121 -2.75 -13.77 10.04
CA GLY A 121 -2.46 -14.47 11.30
C GLY A 121 -2.31 -15.98 11.13
N THR A 122 -2.93 -16.57 10.10
CA THR A 122 -2.90 -18.02 9.85
C THR A 122 -2.33 -18.38 8.48
N ARG A 123 -2.52 -17.51 7.49
CA ARG A 123 -2.15 -17.72 6.11
C ARG A 123 -1.41 -16.50 5.59
N LEU A 124 -0.37 -16.79 4.82
CA LEU A 124 0.32 -15.81 4.00
C LEU A 124 -0.37 -15.76 2.62
N HIS A 125 -0.85 -14.58 2.27
CA HIS A 125 -1.45 -14.34 0.97
C HIS A 125 -0.39 -14.03 -0.07
N ASP A 126 -0.76 -14.21 -1.33
CA ASP A 126 0.12 -14.01 -2.46
C ASP A 126 0.19 -12.54 -2.90
N TYR A 127 -0.72 -11.72 -2.39
CA TYR A 127 -0.90 -10.30 -2.68
C TYR A 127 -0.66 -9.45 -1.43
N GLY A 128 -0.45 -8.14 -1.60
CA GLY A 128 -0.23 -7.18 -0.53
C GLY A 128 -1.50 -6.39 -0.16
N PRO A 129 -1.50 -5.60 0.92
CA PRO A 129 -2.57 -4.64 1.18
C PRO A 129 -2.56 -3.53 0.11
N THR A 130 -3.74 -3.18 -0.42
CA THR A 130 -3.90 -2.03 -1.33
C THR A 130 -4.12 -0.74 -0.56
N VAL A 131 -3.38 0.32 -0.91
CA VAL A 131 -3.61 1.69 -0.43
C VAL A 131 -4.12 2.52 -1.60
N GLY A 132 -5.44 2.63 -1.72
CA GLY A 132 -6.06 3.08 -2.97
C GLY A 132 -5.68 2.11 -4.09
N TYR A 133 -5.02 2.61 -5.14
CA TYR A 133 -4.47 1.78 -6.22
C TYR A 133 -3.02 1.34 -5.99
N PHE A 134 -2.38 1.73 -4.89
CA PHE A 134 -0.98 1.39 -4.64
C PHE A 134 -0.84 0.01 -3.97
N ASP A 135 0.16 -0.77 -4.40
CA ASP A 135 0.61 -2.01 -3.76
C ASP A 135 2.14 -2.07 -3.85
N PHE A 136 2.82 -2.41 -2.74
CA PHE A 136 4.27 -2.57 -2.72
C PHE A 136 4.76 -3.70 -3.64
N ASN A 137 3.91 -4.67 -3.99
CA ASN A 137 4.24 -5.70 -4.98
C ASN A 137 4.48 -5.14 -6.40
N LEU A 138 4.19 -3.87 -6.64
CA LEU A 138 4.61 -3.15 -7.86
C LEU A 138 6.09 -2.75 -7.84
N LEU A 139 6.78 -2.90 -6.71
CA LEU A 139 8.14 -2.41 -6.49
C LEU A 139 9.17 -3.55 -6.30
N THR A 140 8.97 -4.69 -6.96
CA THR A 140 9.88 -5.85 -6.79
C THR A 140 11.31 -5.59 -7.24
N LEU A 141 12.25 -6.33 -6.68
CA LEU A 141 13.68 -6.21 -6.94
C LEU A 141 14.16 -7.39 -7.80
N PRO A 142 15.27 -7.23 -8.56
CA PRO A 142 15.79 -8.30 -9.39
C PRO A 142 16.21 -9.51 -8.56
N PRO A 143 16.07 -10.74 -9.09
CA PRO A 143 16.64 -11.93 -8.48
C PRO A 143 18.16 -11.93 -8.67
N GLY A 144 18.86 -11.10 -7.89
CA GLY A 144 20.31 -10.93 -7.94
C GLY A 144 20.74 -9.68 -8.72
N LEU A 145 21.54 -9.87 -9.77
CA LEU A 145 22.24 -8.79 -10.48
C LEU A 145 21.63 -8.43 -11.83
N ASP A 146 20.47 -9.00 -12.13
CA ASP A 146 19.84 -8.85 -13.42
C ASP A 146 19.54 -7.38 -13.75
N GLN A 147 19.82 -7.05 -15.00
CA GLN A 147 19.45 -5.76 -15.61
C GLN A 147 18.04 -5.82 -16.19
N TYR A 148 17.56 -7.03 -16.50
CA TYR A 148 16.25 -7.30 -17.08
C TYR A 148 15.74 -8.63 -16.55
N TRP A 149 14.50 -8.66 -16.06
CA TRP A 149 13.89 -9.90 -15.58
C TRP A 149 12.38 -9.89 -15.73
N HIS A 150 11.81 -11.09 -15.59
CA HIS A 150 10.39 -11.33 -15.58
C HIS A 150 9.90 -11.41 -14.14
N ALA A 151 9.05 -10.47 -13.73
CA ALA A 151 8.46 -10.47 -12.40
C ALA A 151 7.01 -10.96 -12.46
N ALA A 152 6.68 -11.99 -11.69
CA ALA A 152 5.28 -12.36 -11.50
C ALA A 152 4.59 -11.26 -10.67
N LEU A 153 3.64 -10.58 -11.29
CA LEU A 153 2.77 -9.58 -10.69
C LEU A 153 1.71 -10.26 -9.87
N ARG A 154 1.76 -10.04 -8.56
CA ARG A 154 0.71 -10.42 -7.63
C ARG A 154 0.16 -9.14 -7.01
N TYR A 155 -0.55 -8.42 -7.86
CA TYR A 155 -1.18 -7.15 -7.53
C TYR A 155 -2.55 -7.44 -6.95
N ALA A 156 -2.87 -6.83 -5.81
CA ALA A 156 -4.12 -7.10 -5.10
C ALA A 156 -5.37 -6.52 -5.78
N TYR A 157 -5.22 -5.61 -6.75
CA TYR A 157 -6.34 -5.00 -7.45
C TYR A 157 -7.03 -5.92 -8.48
N PRO A 158 -6.33 -6.60 -9.41
CA PRO A 158 -6.94 -7.61 -10.27
C PRO A 158 -7.33 -8.86 -9.46
N PRO A 159 -8.36 -9.60 -9.89
CA PRO A 159 -8.79 -10.81 -9.21
C PRO A 159 -7.68 -11.88 -9.20
N PRO A 160 -7.67 -12.79 -8.20
CA PRO A 160 -6.55 -13.72 -7.98
C PRO A 160 -6.23 -14.62 -9.18
N GLU A 161 -7.23 -14.99 -9.97
CA GLU A 161 -7.08 -15.80 -11.20
C GLU A 161 -6.30 -15.10 -12.32
N HIS A 162 -6.24 -13.76 -12.27
CA HIS A 162 -5.44 -12.91 -13.14
C HIS A 162 -4.18 -12.37 -12.43
N GLY A 163 -3.96 -12.73 -11.16
CA GLY A 163 -2.82 -12.31 -10.33
C GLY A 163 -1.50 -13.03 -10.62
N SER A 164 -1.29 -13.55 -11.83
CA SER A 164 -0.03 -14.21 -12.26
C SER A 164 0.52 -13.64 -13.57
N LEU A 165 0.23 -12.37 -13.84
CA LEU A 165 0.77 -11.69 -15.02
C LEU A 165 2.28 -11.56 -14.89
N THR A 166 2.99 -11.76 -16.00
CA THR A 166 4.44 -11.60 -16.02
C THR A 166 4.78 -10.21 -16.54
N ALA A 167 5.44 -9.42 -15.70
CA ALA A 167 5.93 -8.10 -16.05
C ALA A 167 7.34 -8.17 -16.63
N HIS A 168 7.66 -7.22 -17.50
CA HIS A 168 9.03 -6.97 -17.91
C HIS A 168 9.61 -5.83 -17.08
N VAL A 169 10.60 -6.15 -16.25
CA VAL A 169 11.27 -5.16 -15.41
C VAL A 169 12.66 -4.90 -15.96
N GLN A 170 12.98 -3.63 -16.13
CA GLN A 170 14.29 -3.18 -16.58
C GLN A 170 14.93 -2.26 -15.53
N ARG A 171 16.18 -2.55 -15.19
CA ARG A 171 17.05 -1.62 -14.48
C ARG A 171 17.53 -0.55 -15.48
N THR A 172 17.09 0.68 -15.28
CA THR A 172 17.40 1.82 -16.14
C THR A 172 18.63 2.59 -15.67
N GLN A 173 19.01 2.43 -14.40
CA GLN A 173 20.20 3.05 -13.82
C GLN A 173 20.86 2.10 -12.81
N ASN A 174 22.19 2.01 -12.84
CA ASN A 174 23.00 1.24 -11.89
C ASN A 174 23.60 2.12 -10.79
N GLY A 175 24.20 1.50 -9.77
CA GLY A 175 24.94 2.17 -8.70
C GLY A 175 24.31 2.00 -7.33
N ALA A 176 24.60 2.93 -6.42
CA ALA A 176 24.07 2.89 -5.06
C ALA A 176 22.54 3.13 -4.99
N ARG A 177 21.99 3.82 -5.99
CA ARG A 177 20.57 4.15 -6.10
C ARG A 177 20.00 3.74 -7.45
N PRO A 178 19.92 2.42 -7.74
CA PRO A 178 19.43 1.96 -9.02
C PRO A 178 17.98 2.37 -9.24
N ARG A 179 17.64 2.58 -10.50
CA ARG A 179 16.27 2.90 -10.94
C ARG A 179 15.74 1.77 -11.79
N PHE A 180 14.45 1.53 -11.64
CA PHE A 180 13.74 0.45 -12.30
C PHE A 180 12.53 1.00 -13.01
N ARG A 181 12.19 0.37 -14.13
CA ARG A 181 11.00 0.65 -14.91
C ARG A 181 10.31 -0.65 -15.27
N TRP A 182 8.99 -0.67 -15.09
CA TRP A 182 8.13 -1.77 -15.51
C TRP A 182 7.27 -1.27 -16.64
N GLN A 183 7.01 -2.17 -17.57
CA GLN A 183 5.99 -1.99 -18.60
C GLN A 183 5.13 -3.24 -18.62
N TYR A 184 3.82 -3.03 -18.61
CA TYR A 184 2.85 -4.11 -18.72
C TYR A 184 2.07 -4.01 -20.03
N PRO A 185 1.64 -5.18 -20.57
CA PRO A 185 0.52 -5.19 -21.47
C PRO A 185 -0.75 -4.72 -20.73
N ALA A 186 -1.78 -4.35 -21.49
CA ALA A 186 -3.10 -4.11 -20.92
C ALA A 186 -3.57 -5.32 -20.11
N ILE A 187 -4.11 -5.06 -18.93
CA ILE A 187 -4.70 -6.07 -18.05
C ILE A 187 -6.20 -5.89 -18.12
N GLU A 188 -6.90 -6.92 -18.55
CA GLU A 188 -8.33 -6.87 -18.79
C GLU A 188 -8.96 -8.10 -18.16
N TRP A 189 -10.04 -7.90 -17.42
CA TRP A 189 -10.79 -8.99 -16.80
C TRP A 189 -12.26 -8.63 -16.73
N ILE A 190 -13.07 -9.67 -16.61
CA ILE A 190 -14.47 -9.50 -16.26
C ILE A 190 -14.53 -9.60 -14.75
N ASP A 191 -14.90 -8.52 -14.09
CA ASP A 191 -15.28 -8.55 -12.70
C ASP A 191 -16.57 -9.37 -12.58
N ARG A 192 -16.40 -10.65 -12.21
CA ARG A 192 -17.48 -11.60 -12.04
C ARG A 192 -17.92 -11.53 -10.59
N HIS A 193 -18.87 -10.65 -10.32
CA HIS A 193 -19.42 -10.51 -8.98
C HIS A 193 -20.04 -11.85 -8.54
N PRO A 194 -19.51 -12.54 -7.50
CA PRO A 194 -19.92 -13.90 -7.15
C PRO A 194 -21.42 -14.04 -6.81
N GLU A 195 -22.02 -12.94 -6.37
CA GLU A 195 -23.44 -12.86 -5.98
C GLU A 195 -24.35 -12.20 -7.02
N MET A 196 -23.79 -11.59 -8.05
CA MET A 196 -24.55 -11.01 -9.16
C MET A 196 -23.96 -11.54 -10.48
N PRO A 197 -24.09 -12.85 -10.76
CA PRO A 197 -23.46 -13.49 -11.93
C PRO A 197 -23.94 -12.92 -13.28
N SER A 198 -25.08 -12.20 -13.27
CA SER A 198 -25.60 -11.44 -14.41
C SER A 198 -24.96 -10.06 -14.60
N GLU A 199 -24.24 -9.55 -13.61
CA GLU A 199 -23.49 -8.28 -13.64
C GLU A 199 -22.02 -8.59 -13.85
N GLN A 200 -21.70 -8.84 -15.11
CA GLN A 200 -20.33 -8.93 -15.56
C GLN A 200 -19.91 -7.53 -15.97
N ARG A 201 -18.93 -6.96 -15.27
CA ARG A 201 -18.35 -5.67 -15.65
C ARG A 201 -16.98 -5.90 -16.22
N TYR A 202 -16.75 -5.36 -17.40
CA TYR A 202 -15.41 -5.33 -17.96
C TYR A 202 -14.56 -4.30 -17.22
N VAL A 203 -13.45 -4.76 -16.67
CA VAL A 203 -12.46 -3.91 -16.01
C VAL A 203 -11.13 -4.02 -16.76
N GLN A 204 -10.47 -2.89 -16.84
CA GLN A 204 -9.31 -2.67 -17.67
C GLN A 204 -8.29 -1.83 -16.93
N MET A 205 -7.02 -2.20 -17.06
CA MET A 205 -5.88 -1.37 -16.71
C MET A 205 -4.94 -1.28 -17.91
N ARG A 206 -4.77 -0.08 -18.46
CA ARG A 206 -3.91 0.17 -19.62
C ARG A 206 -2.76 1.08 -19.26
N ASP A 207 -1.71 1.00 -20.07
CA ASP A 207 -0.55 1.88 -20.00
C ASP A 207 0.10 1.95 -18.61
N LEU A 208 0.13 0.81 -17.90
CA LEU A 208 0.76 0.72 -16.58
C LEU A 208 2.27 0.89 -16.68
N ASP A 209 2.74 2.10 -16.34
CA ASP A 209 4.15 2.49 -16.26
C ASP A 209 4.50 2.68 -14.78
N VAL A 210 5.37 1.80 -14.27
CA VAL A 210 5.87 1.88 -12.90
C VAL A 210 7.34 2.24 -12.94
N ARG A 211 7.73 3.29 -12.22
CA ARG A 211 9.13 3.72 -12.07
C ARG A 211 9.44 3.91 -10.61
N TYR A 212 10.57 3.38 -10.15
CA TYR A 212 10.97 3.57 -8.76
C TYR A 212 12.49 3.52 -8.61
N ARG A 213 12.94 4.01 -7.47
CA ARG A 213 14.34 4.05 -7.09
C ARG A 213 14.52 3.33 -5.77
N PHE A 214 15.49 2.42 -5.74
CA PHE A 214 15.88 1.68 -4.54
C PHE A 214 17.20 2.25 -4.00
N ASP A 215 17.35 2.39 -2.69
CA ASP A 215 18.64 2.75 -2.07
C ASP A 215 19.29 1.48 -1.53
N THR A 216 20.34 1.00 -2.21
CA THR A 216 21.06 -0.24 -1.87
C THR A 216 21.84 -0.15 -0.56
N ARG A 217 22.08 1.06 -0.04
CA ARG A 217 22.82 1.24 1.22
C ARG A 217 21.90 1.02 2.42
N SER A 218 20.67 1.52 2.35
CA SER A 218 19.67 1.36 3.41
C SER A 218 18.71 0.19 3.16
N GLY A 219 18.74 -0.40 1.96
CA GLY A 219 17.88 -1.53 1.59
C GLY A 219 16.39 -1.17 1.54
N VAL A 220 16.05 0.05 1.09
CA VAL A 220 14.66 0.55 1.07
C VAL A 220 14.32 1.24 -0.25
N TRP A 221 13.04 1.31 -0.58
CA TRP A 221 12.56 2.17 -1.67
C TRP A 221 12.64 3.63 -1.26
N SER A 222 13.16 4.47 -2.14
CA SER A 222 13.28 5.90 -1.90
C SER A 222 12.11 6.69 -2.48
N ASP A 223 11.65 6.29 -3.67
CA ASP A 223 10.49 6.88 -4.33
C ASP A 223 9.93 5.92 -5.38
N ALA A 224 8.65 6.08 -5.70
CA ALA A 224 7.99 5.42 -6.81
C ALA A 224 6.97 6.35 -7.47
N ARG A 225 6.80 6.19 -8.78
CA ARG A 225 5.74 6.81 -9.59
C ARG A 225 5.07 5.73 -10.41
N ILE A 226 3.74 5.65 -10.29
CA ILE A 226 2.91 4.69 -11.00
C ILE A 226 1.87 5.46 -11.77
N ARG A 227 1.72 5.17 -13.06
CA ARG A 227 0.72 5.79 -13.92
C ARG A 227 0.03 4.71 -14.73
N PHE A 228 -1.29 4.81 -14.85
CA PHE A 228 -2.09 3.93 -15.70
C PHE A 228 -3.47 4.55 -15.95
N ILE A 229 -4.22 3.93 -16.87
CA ILE A 229 -5.62 4.23 -17.11
C ILE A 229 -6.44 3.05 -16.59
N ALA A 230 -7.25 3.27 -15.55
CA ALA A 230 -8.29 2.35 -15.14
C ALA A 230 -9.53 2.57 -15.99
N GLY A 231 -10.11 1.50 -16.53
CA GLY A 231 -11.39 1.51 -17.22
C GLY A 231 -12.35 0.57 -16.51
N VAL A 232 -13.57 1.02 -16.22
CA VAL A 232 -14.63 0.20 -15.66
C VAL A 232 -15.89 0.40 -16.50
N GLU A 233 -16.49 -0.70 -16.94
CA GLU A 233 -17.80 -0.69 -17.58
C GLU A 233 -18.87 -0.15 -16.63
N VAL A 234 -19.68 0.80 -17.11
CA VAL A 234 -20.70 1.46 -16.28
C VAL A 234 -22.07 0.83 -16.56
N ASP A 235 -22.79 0.47 -15.50
CA ASP A 235 -24.15 -0.02 -15.64
C ASP A 235 -25.06 1.06 -16.26
N ASN A 236 -25.82 0.69 -17.30
CA ASN A 236 -26.88 1.45 -18.00
C ASN A 236 -26.47 2.39 -19.15
N ASP A 237 -25.20 2.38 -19.58
CA ASP A 237 -24.73 3.09 -20.78
C ASP A 237 -23.71 2.17 -21.48
N PRO A 238 -23.70 2.00 -22.83
CA PRO A 238 -22.67 1.23 -23.54
C PRO A 238 -21.23 1.82 -23.46
N GLY A 239 -20.88 2.47 -22.35
CA GLY A 239 -19.68 3.26 -22.17
C GLY A 239 -18.75 2.72 -21.07
N TYR A 240 -17.48 3.08 -21.21
CA TYR A 240 -16.44 2.87 -20.21
C TYR A 240 -16.18 4.16 -19.45
N ARG A 241 -16.21 4.11 -18.12
CA ARG A 241 -15.62 5.18 -17.31
C ARG A 241 -14.13 4.94 -17.22
N HIS A 242 -13.36 5.83 -17.83
CA HIS A 242 -11.92 5.82 -17.73
C HIS A 242 -11.45 6.83 -16.69
N GLU A 243 -10.51 6.43 -15.86
CA GLU A 243 -9.82 7.28 -14.90
C GLU A 243 -8.32 7.14 -15.13
N ARG A 244 -7.65 8.27 -15.37
CA ARG A 244 -6.20 8.34 -15.30
C ARG A 244 -5.81 8.36 -13.83
N VAL A 245 -4.98 7.41 -13.45
CA VAL A 245 -4.47 7.27 -12.08
C VAL A 245 -2.99 7.61 -12.10
N GLU A 246 -2.58 8.54 -11.24
CA GLU A 246 -1.19 8.84 -10.95
C GLU A 246 -0.92 8.69 -9.45
N LEU A 247 0.05 7.85 -9.10
CA LEU A 247 0.47 7.60 -7.73
C LEU A 247 1.93 8.01 -7.58
N GLN A 248 2.23 8.74 -6.51
CA GLN A 248 3.59 9.10 -6.11
C GLN A 248 3.84 8.66 -4.68
N LEU A 249 4.80 7.76 -4.47
CA LEU A 249 5.29 7.34 -3.17
C LEU A 249 6.65 8.01 -2.93
N ASP A 250 6.82 8.67 -1.79
CA ASP A 250 8.09 9.27 -1.36
C ASP A 250 8.46 8.79 0.04
N LEU A 251 9.71 8.36 0.22
CA LEU A 251 10.26 8.04 1.54
C LEU A 251 10.47 9.33 2.33
N LEU A 252 9.83 9.43 3.50
CA LEU A 252 9.98 10.54 4.42
C LEU A 252 11.12 10.32 5.42
N ASP A 253 11.16 9.13 6.02
CA ASP A 253 12.03 8.87 7.17
C ASP A 253 12.33 7.37 7.31
N VAL A 254 13.54 7.06 7.78
CA VAL A 254 13.98 5.72 8.16
C VAL A 254 14.52 5.81 9.58
N ARG A 255 13.81 5.22 10.52
CA ARG A 255 14.27 5.13 11.91
C ARG A 255 14.71 3.72 12.21
N SER A 256 15.96 3.57 12.64
CA SER A 256 16.46 2.31 13.18
C SER A 256 15.91 2.12 14.59
N GLY A 257 15.50 0.88 14.91
CA GLY A 257 15.09 0.50 16.25
C GLY A 257 16.13 -0.39 16.92
N ASN A 258 16.19 -0.37 18.25
CA ASN A 258 16.88 -1.38 19.04
C ASN A 258 15.95 -2.57 19.37
N GLU A 259 16.51 -3.62 19.96
CA GLU A 259 15.77 -4.84 20.32
C GLU A 259 14.59 -4.56 21.27
N GLN A 260 14.75 -3.62 22.21
CA GLN A 260 13.69 -3.24 23.12
C GLN A 260 12.53 -2.55 22.39
N GLN A 261 12.83 -1.67 21.44
CA GLN A 261 11.83 -1.03 20.58
C GLN A 261 11.11 -2.06 19.70
N ARG A 262 11.84 -3.03 19.14
CA ARG A 262 11.25 -4.15 18.40
C ARG A 262 10.21 -4.90 19.24
N HIS A 263 10.57 -5.34 20.44
CA HIS A 263 9.64 -6.09 21.31
C HIS A 263 8.42 -5.26 21.70
N ARG A 264 8.60 -3.95 21.96
CA ARG A 264 7.49 -3.04 22.23
C ARG A 264 6.56 -2.91 21.02
N LEU A 265 7.10 -2.66 19.83
CA LEU A 265 6.33 -2.56 18.59
C LEU A 265 5.57 -3.85 18.28
N GLN A 266 6.21 -5.01 18.44
CA GLN A 266 5.56 -6.30 18.21
C GLN A 266 4.40 -6.54 19.20
N ALA A 267 4.60 -6.21 20.48
CA ALA A 267 3.53 -6.29 21.48
C ALA A 267 2.38 -5.33 21.17
N GLN A 268 2.70 -4.11 20.72
CA GLN A 268 1.71 -3.09 20.35
C GLN A 268 0.89 -3.53 19.13
N VAL A 269 1.53 -3.97 18.03
CA VAL A 269 0.83 -4.47 16.84
C VAL A 269 -0.11 -5.61 17.18
N ARG A 270 0.36 -6.63 17.93
CA ARG A 270 -0.49 -7.76 18.34
C ARG A 270 -1.68 -7.31 19.18
N ALA A 271 -1.47 -6.36 20.08
CA ALA A 271 -2.54 -5.84 20.91
C ALA A 271 -3.53 -4.98 20.11
N LEU A 272 -3.08 -4.24 19.10
CA LEU A 272 -3.94 -3.50 18.17
C LEU A 272 -4.78 -4.47 17.32
N GLN A 273 -4.19 -5.54 16.81
CA GLN A 273 -4.94 -6.59 16.11
C GLN A 273 -6.00 -7.25 16.99
N ALA A 274 -5.69 -7.49 18.26
CA ALA A 274 -6.66 -8.01 19.22
C ALA A 274 -7.84 -7.03 19.42
N VAL A 275 -7.55 -5.72 19.47
CA VAL A 275 -8.59 -4.68 19.53
C VAL A 275 -9.45 -4.68 18.27
N GLU A 276 -8.88 -4.77 17.07
CA GLU A 276 -9.65 -4.88 15.83
C GLU A 276 -10.55 -6.12 15.83
N ALA A 277 -10.04 -7.28 16.26
CA ALA A 277 -10.83 -8.49 16.38
C ALA A 277 -11.99 -8.35 17.39
N MET A 278 -11.73 -7.72 18.55
CA MET A 278 -12.76 -7.45 19.56
C MET A 278 -13.81 -6.44 19.06
N LEU A 279 -13.38 -5.42 18.30
CA LEU A 279 -14.28 -4.46 17.64
C LEU A 279 -15.21 -5.18 16.65
N VAL A 280 -14.68 -6.10 15.85
CA VAL A 280 -15.48 -6.94 14.92
C VAL A 280 -16.48 -7.80 15.70
N GLN A 281 -16.07 -8.35 16.84
CA GLN A 281 -16.93 -9.14 17.73
C GLN A 281 -17.94 -8.29 18.52
N GLY A 282 -17.77 -6.97 18.58
CA GLY A 282 -18.61 -6.06 19.34
C GLY A 282 -18.31 -6.01 20.84
N ASP A 283 -17.18 -6.55 21.31
CA ASP A 283 -16.79 -6.53 22.72
C ASP A 283 -16.22 -5.17 23.14
N ARG A 284 -17.10 -4.18 23.32
CA ARG A 284 -16.72 -2.81 23.68
C ARG A 284 -15.99 -2.72 25.02
N GLN A 285 -16.38 -3.53 26.00
CA GLN A 285 -15.75 -3.50 27.32
C GLN A 285 -14.33 -4.06 27.25
N GLY A 286 -14.12 -5.18 26.56
CA GLY A 286 -12.80 -5.73 26.30
C GLY A 286 -11.92 -4.77 25.49
N VAL A 287 -12.46 -4.13 24.45
CA VAL A 287 -11.76 -3.09 23.69
C VAL A 287 -11.32 -1.94 24.60
N MET A 288 -12.21 -1.40 25.43
CA MET A 288 -11.88 -0.28 26.32
C MET A 288 -10.82 -0.65 27.35
N GLN A 289 -10.89 -1.85 27.92
CA GLN A 289 -9.86 -2.35 28.83
C GLN A 289 -8.52 -2.45 28.10
N ARG A 290 -8.52 -3.05 26.89
CA ARG A 290 -7.29 -3.27 26.12
C ARG A 290 -6.65 -1.97 25.64
N LEU A 291 -7.45 -0.98 25.23
CA LEU A 291 -6.97 0.35 24.87
C LEU A 291 -6.31 1.06 26.06
N ARG A 292 -6.84 0.91 27.29
CA ARG A 292 -6.22 1.47 28.50
C ARG A 292 -4.87 0.81 28.80
N GLU A 293 -4.80 -0.52 28.69
CA GLU A 293 -3.54 -1.26 28.83
C GLU A 293 -2.50 -0.81 27.80
N LEU A 294 -2.93 -0.65 26.53
CA LEU A 294 -2.09 -0.19 25.44
C LEU A 294 -1.56 1.22 25.63
N ARG A 295 -2.37 2.13 26.20
CA ARG A 295 -1.94 3.52 26.45
C ARG A 295 -0.77 3.61 27.43
N GLY A 296 -0.70 2.70 28.41
CA GLY A 296 0.46 2.59 29.30
C GLY A 296 1.73 2.16 28.57
N ILE A 297 1.59 1.35 27.51
CA ILE A 297 2.70 0.80 26.72
C ILE A 297 3.11 1.75 25.59
N ALA A 298 2.18 2.56 25.07
CA ALA A 298 2.42 3.51 23.98
C ALA A 298 3.14 4.80 24.42
N GLN A 299 3.43 4.98 25.71
CA GLN A 299 4.12 6.16 26.21
C GLN A 299 5.44 6.40 25.48
N GLY A 300 5.56 7.57 24.84
CA GLY A 300 6.75 8.00 24.10
C GLY A 300 6.72 7.70 22.60
N ASP A 301 5.68 7.05 22.07
CA ASP A 301 5.41 6.99 20.63
C ASP A 301 4.20 7.89 20.28
N PRO A 302 4.42 9.13 19.82
CA PRO A 302 3.35 10.09 19.52
C PRO A 302 2.33 9.54 18.52
N PHE A 303 2.78 8.63 17.67
CA PHE A 303 2.00 8.10 16.59
C PHE A 303 1.04 7.01 17.08
N LEU A 304 1.53 6.08 17.92
CA LEU A 304 0.66 5.10 18.56
C LEU A 304 -0.30 5.75 19.53
N ASP A 305 0.12 6.82 20.22
CA ASP A 305 -0.78 7.59 21.07
C ASP A 305 -1.90 8.23 20.24
N ALA A 306 -1.61 8.75 19.03
CA ALA A 306 -2.63 9.26 18.12
C ALA A 306 -3.59 8.16 17.62
N LEU A 307 -3.07 6.98 17.26
CA LEU A 307 -3.90 5.84 16.85
C LEU A 307 -4.81 5.36 17.99
N LEU A 308 -4.25 5.18 19.18
CA LEU A 308 -5.00 4.80 20.37
C LEU A 308 -6.01 5.88 20.77
N HIS A 309 -5.66 7.15 20.61
CA HIS A 309 -6.59 8.25 20.84
C HIS A 309 -7.74 8.20 19.85
N HIS A 310 -7.49 8.00 18.55
CA HIS A 310 -8.54 7.87 17.54
C HIS A 310 -9.46 6.68 17.83
N TRP A 311 -8.90 5.52 18.18
CA TRP A 311 -9.69 4.35 18.56
C TRP A 311 -10.43 4.53 19.89
N TYR A 312 -9.83 5.21 20.84
CA TYR A 312 -10.48 5.56 22.10
C TYR A 312 -11.65 6.52 21.84
N GLU A 313 -11.46 7.56 21.02
CA GLU A 313 -12.52 8.46 20.57
C GLU A 313 -13.60 7.70 19.82
N ASP A 314 -13.26 6.76 18.94
CA ASP A 314 -14.23 5.94 18.22
C ASP A 314 -15.09 5.09 19.15
N VAL A 315 -14.47 4.49 20.17
CA VAL A 315 -15.15 3.61 21.13
C VAL A 315 -15.91 4.44 22.18
N THR A 316 -15.41 5.61 22.57
CA THR A 316 -16.02 6.49 23.58
C THR A 316 -17.00 7.51 23.03
N ALA A 317 -16.87 7.96 21.78
CA ALA A 317 -17.88 8.69 21.00
C ALA A 317 -19.05 7.78 20.59
N SER A 318 -19.02 6.51 21.02
CA SER A 318 -20.16 5.60 21.11
C SER A 318 -20.89 5.61 22.49
N PRO A 319 -21.19 6.74 23.19
CA PRO A 319 -22.16 6.69 24.27
C PRO A 319 -23.53 7.02 23.65
N GLN A 320 -24.24 6.03 23.13
CA GLN A 320 -25.63 6.20 22.67
C GLN A 320 -25.89 7.27 21.60
N ALA A 321 -24.87 7.90 20.99
CA ALA A 321 -25.06 8.58 19.72
C ALA A 321 -25.55 7.49 18.76
N GLN A 322 -26.71 7.70 18.15
CA GLN A 322 -27.25 6.79 17.14
C GLN A 322 -26.22 6.71 16.01
N SER A 323 -25.26 5.80 16.13
CA SER A 323 -24.29 5.58 15.07
C SER A 323 -25.09 5.14 13.87
N HIS A 324 -25.03 5.95 12.83
CA HIS A 324 -25.76 5.68 11.61
C HIS A 324 -24.84 4.85 10.73
N ALA A 325 -25.36 3.78 10.16
CA ALA A 325 -24.67 3.04 9.14
C ALA A 325 -25.56 3.02 7.90
N VAL A 326 -24.97 3.09 6.73
CA VAL A 326 -25.69 2.83 5.50
C VAL A 326 -25.69 1.32 5.32
N GLN A 327 -26.86 0.69 5.35
CA GLN A 327 -26.98 -0.69 4.89
C GLN A 327 -26.75 -0.68 3.38
N VAL A 328 -25.62 -1.23 2.94
CA VAL A 328 -25.22 -1.22 1.52
C VAL A 328 -25.74 -2.47 0.83
N ALA A 329 -25.75 -3.61 1.50
CA ALA A 329 -26.22 -4.87 0.91
C ALA A 329 -26.74 -5.84 1.98
N THR A 330 -27.57 -6.79 1.54
CA THR A 330 -27.93 -7.98 2.32
C THR A 330 -27.81 -9.19 1.43
N VAL A 331 -26.93 -10.10 1.81
CA VAL A 331 -26.48 -11.20 0.96
C VAL A 331 -26.48 -12.51 1.75
N ARG A 332 -26.37 -13.65 1.06
CA ARG A 332 -26.40 -14.98 1.72
C ARG A 332 -25.01 -15.56 1.94
N SER A 333 -24.01 -15.16 1.15
CA SER A 333 -22.66 -15.67 1.29
C SER A 333 -21.81 -14.73 2.13
N ARG A 334 -20.96 -15.30 2.99
CA ARG A 334 -19.92 -14.52 3.68
C ARG A 334 -18.87 -13.99 2.71
N GLY A 335 -18.55 -14.73 1.65
CA GLY A 335 -17.52 -14.34 0.68
C GLY A 335 -17.84 -13.01 0.00
N ALA A 336 -19.05 -12.87 -0.53
CA ALA A 336 -19.40 -11.64 -1.22
C ALA A 336 -19.89 -10.52 -0.29
N ALA A 337 -20.27 -10.83 0.95
CA ALA A 337 -20.31 -9.81 1.99
C ALA A 337 -18.92 -9.19 2.26
N GLU A 338 -17.86 -10.01 2.25
CA GLU A 338 -16.47 -9.55 2.35
C GLU A 338 -16.05 -8.78 1.10
N ASP A 339 -16.42 -9.21 -0.10
CA ASP A 339 -16.10 -8.49 -1.34
C ASP A 339 -16.73 -7.09 -1.38
N ILE A 340 -18.02 -6.96 -1.02
CA ILE A 340 -18.69 -5.65 -0.90
C ILE A 340 -18.02 -4.82 0.19
N ARG A 341 -17.64 -5.43 1.32
CA ARG A 341 -16.89 -4.75 2.38
C ARG A 341 -15.55 -4.23 1.86
N TRP A 342 -14.82 -5.02 1.08
CA TRP A 342 -13.53 -4.65 0.51
C TRP A 342 -13.67 -3.56 -0.55
N SER A 343 -14.71 -3.60 -1.40
CA SER A 343 -15.01 -2.51 -2.34
C SER A 343 -15.29 -1.21 -1.59
N LEU A 344 -16.11 -1.26 -0.53
CA LEU A 344 -16.36 -0.08 0.30
C LEU A 344 -15.07 0.44 0.95
N ILE A 345 -14.21 -0.45 1.44
CA ILE A 345 -12.90 -0.09 2.01
C ILE A 345 -11.96 0.49 0.94
N ALA A 346 -11.99 -0.02 -0.28
CA ALA A 346 -11.19 0.48 -1.40
C ALA A 346 -11.64 1.88 -1.82
N ASP A 347 -12.95 2.13 -1.85
CA ASP A 347 -13.55 3.47 -2.01
C ASP A 347 -13.37 4.34 -0.75
N GLY A 348 -12.91 3.72 0.35
CA GLY A 348 -12.50 4.30 1.62
C GLY A 348 -13.63 4.71 2.53
N TYR A 349 -14.73 3.97 2.48
CA TYR A 349 -15.74 3.97 3.51
C TYR A 349 -15.41 2.86 4.53
N PRO A 350 -15.45 3.15 5.85
CA PRO A 350 -15.37 2.09 6.85
C PRO A 350 -16.54 1.14 6.61
N ALA A 351 -16.28 -0.16 6.61
CA ALA A 351 -17.33 -1.14 6.36
C ALA A 351 -17.20 -2.35 7.26
N TYR A 352 -18.34 -2.93 7.64
CA TYR A 352 -18.40 -4.14 8.46
C TYR A 352 -19.56 -5.02 8.02
N ILE A 353 -19.49 -6.29 8.42
CA ILE A 353 -20.52 -7.27 8.11
C ILE A 353 -21.19 -7.68 9.42
N SER A 354 -22.51 -7.64 9.45
CA SER A 354 -23.31 -8.21 10.53
C SER A 354 -24.06 -9.42 10.02
N GLN A 355 -23.92 -10.55 10.70
CA GLN A 355 -24.80 -11.68 10.45
C GLN A 355 -26.17 -11.39 11.07
N GLN A 356 -27.23 -11.47 10.26
CA GLN A 356 -28.62 -11.38 10.68
C GLN A 356 -29.34 -12.61 10.16
N SER A 357 -29.62 -13.56 11.06
CA SER A 357 -30.15 -14.89 10.71
C SER A 357 -29.22 -15.62 9.72
N GLU A 358 -29.76 -16.12 8.61
CA GLU A 358 -29.01 -16.80 7.53
C GLU A 358 -28.42 -15.82 6.49
N ARG A 359 -28.43 -14.52 6.77
CA ARG A 359 -27.97 -13.48 5.84
C ARG A 359 -26.85 -12.66 6.45
N MET A 360 -25.97 -12.17 5.59
CA MET A 360 -24.89 -11.26 5.90
C MET A 360 -25.30 -9.86 5.43
N VAL A 361 -25.34 -8.91 6.34
CA VAL A 361 -25.69 -7.52 6.05
C VAL A 361 -24.41 -6.70 6.04
N VAL A 362 -24.12 -6.06 4.93
CA VAL A 362 -22.93 -5.23 4.76
C VAL A 362 -23.30 -3.78 5.01
N PHE A 363 -22.54 -3.15 5.90
CA PHE A 363 -22.73 -1.79 6.33
C PHE A 363 -21.53 -0.94 5.92
N ALA A 364 -21.80 0.28 5.43
CA ALA A 364 -20.83 1.37 5.45
C ALA A 364 -21.06 2.19 6.72
N GLY A 365 -20.03 2.41 7.52
CA GLY A 365 -20.07 3.11 8.80
C GLY A 365 -19.26 2.39 9.89
N PRO A 366 -19.38 2.82 11.15
CA PRO A 366 -20.35 3.81 11.66
C PRO A 366 -20.02 5.24 11.25
N PHE A 367 -21.06 6.06 11.08
CA PHE A 367 -20.99 7.51 10.86
C PHE A 367 -21.60 8.27 12.04
N LYS A 368 -21.07 9.47 12.31
CA LYS A 368 -21.55 10.35 13.40
C LYS A 368 -22.93 10.95 13.11
N GLU A 369 -23.20 11.29 11.85
CA GLU A 369 -24.42 11.94 11.40
C GLU A 369 -24.89 11.31 10.07
N ARG A 370 -26.17 11.51 9.73
CA ARG A 370 -26.72 11.08 8.43
C ARG A 370 -26.33 12.06 7.33
N ASP A 371 -25.09 11.96 6.88
CA ASP A 371 -24.58 12.77 5.78
C ASP A 371 -25.25 12.38 4.44
N ALA A 372 -25.96 13.32 3.83
CA ALA A 372 -26.62 13.12 2.54
C ALA A 372 -25.62 12.78 1.42
N GLN A 373 -24.39 13.30 1.49
CA GLN A 373 -23.34 13.04 0.51
C GLN A 373 -22.90 11.57 0.59
N VAL A 374 -22.71 11.04 1.79
CA VAL A 374 -22.36 9.62 1.99
C VAL A 374 -23.43 8.71 1.41
N LEU A 375 -24.71 8.99 1.69
CA LEU A 375 -25.79 8.17 1.13
C LEU A 375 -25.86 8.29 -0.41
N SER A 376 -25.68 9.49 -0.96
CA SER A 376 -25.65 9.71 -2.41
C SER A 376 -24.49 8.96 -3.07
N ASP A 377 -23.30 9.01 -2.46
CA ASP A 377 -22.14 8.25 -2.94
C ASP A 377 -22.40 6.74 -2.89
N MET A 378 -22.99 6.23 -1.79
CA MET A 378 -23.37 4.82 -1.68
C MET A 378 -24.40 4.42 -2.75
N GLN A 379 -25.42 5.25 -2.97
CA GLN A 379 -26.43 5.01 -4.01
C GLN A 379 -25.84 5.04 -5.41
N ARG A 380 -24.80 5.86 -5.65
CA ARG A 380 -24.06 5.88 -6.92
C ARG A 380 -23.17 4.64 -7.07
N LEU A 381 -22.53 4.18 -6.00
CA LEU A 381 -21.65 3.01 -6.01
C LEU A 381 -22.43 1.69 -6.08
N PHE A 382 -23.59 1.61 -5.41
CA PHE A 382 -24.41 0.40 -5.27
C PHE A 382 -25.89 0.65 -5.62
N PRO A 383 -26.22 1.14 -6.84
CA PRO A 383 -27.57 1.59 -7.18
C PRO A 383 -28.65 0.51 -7.06
N ARG A 384 -28.28 -0.75 -7.30
CA ARG A 384 -29.21 -1.90 -7.26
C ARG A 384 -29.59 -2.32 -5.85
N ASN A 385 -28.69 -2.14 -4.90
CA ASN A 385 -28.92 -2.56 -3.52
C ASN A 385 -29.75 -1.55 -2.72
N ARG A 386 -30.03 -0.38 -3.32
CA ARG A 386 -30.78 0.75 -2.74
C ARG A 386 -30.31 1.07 -1.32
N PRO A 387 -29.05 1.52 -1.16
CA PRO A 387 -28.50 1.78 0.15
C PRO A 387 -29.37 2.77 0.92
N PHE A 388 -29.56 2.51 2.20
CA PHE A 388 -30.37 3.34 3.06
C PHE A 388 -29.76 3.44 4.46
N TRP A 389 -30.06 4.54 5.13
CA TRP A 389 -29.64 4.73 6.51
C TRP A 389 -30.35 3.74 7.43
N GLN A 390 -29.57 2.91 8.10
CA GLN A 390 -30.04 2.11 9.21
C GLN A 390 -29.46 2.68 10.50
N SER A 391 -30.32 2.85 11.50
CA SER A 391 -29.84 3.08 12.86
C SER A 391 -29.19 1.79 13.32
N THR A 392 -27.89 1.83 13.59
CA THR A 392 -27.19 0.64 14.08
C THR A 392 -27.86 0.25 15.39
N PRO A 393 -28.40 -0.98 15.53
CA PRO A 393 -28.94 -1.40 16.81
C PRO A 393 -27.83 -1.22 17.85
N SER A 394 -28.17 -0.63 18.99
CA SER A 394 -27.26 -0.54 20.12
C SER A 394 -26.86 -1.96 20.50
N ARG A 395 -25.73 -2.43 19.94
CA ARG A 395 -25.07 -3.65 20.37
C ARG A 395 -24.57 -3.48 21.79
#